data_AF-A0A972F858-F1
#
_entry.id   AF-A0A972F858-F1
#
_cell.length_a   1.000
_cell.length_b   1.000
_cell.length_c   1.000
_cell.angle_alpha   90.00
_cell.angle_beta   90.00
_cell.angle_gamma   90.00
#
_symmetry.space_group_name_H-M   'P 1'
#
loop_
_entity.id
_entity.type
_entity.pdbx_description
1 polymer ?
#
loop_
_entity_poly.entity_id
_entity_poly.type
_entity_poly.pdbx_seq_one_letter_code
_entity_poly.pdbx_strand_id
1 'polypeptide(L)'
;MINRYSSPYPNYIHQLFVTPSKHLYVLKDRRLKWQDKAMEVQLDTVEEADKEHVVHYIVADHTSAAFYAELRTSKTLISPSEFLTRAWAKKTDFFFHGLPEQLIVPAAVSNKYPEINDWLEHLLVGLVPPPSGFYAGVHQVRNWEKDVANAVSFHDYLEKTPCTLDNLRPSIARMLQMANDSEINRPGIRMTRKQLWEMPTEDRPPIRVMG
;
A
#
# COMPACT_ATOMS: atom_id res chain seq x y z
N MET A 1 -6.31 -20.27 22.37
CA MET A 1 -5.81 -18.90 22.64
C MET A 1 -5.63 -18.20 21.31
N ILE A 2 -6.35 -17.10 21.07
CA ILE A 2 -6.12 -16.26 19.88
C ILE A 2 -4.96 -15.33 20.25
N ASN A 3 -3.74 -15.69 19.86
CA ASN A 3 -2.61 -14.77 19.93
C ASN A 3 -2.91 -13.62 18.95
N ARG A 4 -3.42 -12.49 19.47
CA ARG A 4 -3.43 -11.24 18.71
C ARG A 4 -1.97 -10.80 18.59
N TYR A 5 -1.45 -10.83 17.37
CA TYR A 5 -0.16 -10.21 17.07
C TYR A 5 -0.23 -8.74 17.49
N SER A 6 0.65 -8.32 18.39
CA SER A 6 0.80 -6.93 18.81
C SER A 6 2.20 -6.50 18.43
N SER A 7 2.31 -5.46 17.63
CA SER A 7 3.59 -4.83 17.34
C SER A 7 3.96 -3.88 18.49
N PRO A 8 5.18 -3.97 19.04
CA PRO A 8 5.59 -3.16 20.19
C PRO A 8 5.80 -1.69 19.83
N TYR A 9 6.20 -1.38 18.59
CA TYR A 9 6.49 -0.02 18.13
C TYR A 9 6.29 0.12 16.60
N PRO A 10 6.22 1.34 16.04
CA PRO A 10 6.20 1.57 14.60
C PRO A 10 7.48 1.07 13.90
N ASN A 11 7.38 0.58 12.67
CA ASN A 11 8.47 -0.07 11.92
C ASN A 11 8.87 -1.46 12.48
N TYR A 12 8.06 -2.07 13.34
CA TYR A 12 8.29 -3.46 13.77
C TYR A 12 7.74 -4.45 12.73
N ILE A 13 6.42 -4.40 12.47
CA ILE A 13 5.76 -5.19 11.43
C ILE A 13 5.19 -4.25 10.38
N HIS A 14 5.57 -4.47 9.13
CA HIS A 14 4.86 -3.93 7.98
C HIS A 14 3.92 -4.97 7.36
N GLN A 15 2.92 -4.49 6.63
CA GLN A 15 1.93 -5.29 5.91
C GLN A 15 1.95 -4.92 4.44
N LEU A 16 2.27 -5.88 3.57
CA LEU A 16 2.30 -5.68 2.12
C LEU A 16 0.95 -6.04 1.50
N PHE A 17 0.50 -5.20 0.57
CA PHE A 17 -0.64 -5.46 -0.31
C PHE A 17 -0.25 -5.15 -1.74
N VAL A 18 -0.42 -6.13 -2.63
CA VAL A 18 -0.36 -5.95 -4.08
C VAL A 18 -1.67 -6.49 -4.62
N THR A 19 -2.58 -5.59 -5.03
CA THR A 19 -3.96 -5.98 -5.33
C THR A 19 -4.45 -5.31 -6.60
N PRO A 20 -4.91 -6.09 -7.60
CA PRO A 20 -5.62 -5.51 -8.73
C PRO A 20 -6.96 -4.93 -8.28
N SER A 21 -7.27 -3.73 -8.76
CA SER A 21 -8.55 -3.09 -8.54
C SER A 21 -9.65 -3.85 -9.26
N LYS A 22 -10.74 -4.09 -8.54
CA LYS A 22 -11.95 -4.70 -9.09
C LYS A 22 -12.87 -3.69 -9.75
N HIS A 23 -12.56 -2.40 -9.66
CA HIS A 23 -13.46 -1.32 -10.05
C HIS A 23 -12.79 -0.31 -10.99
N LEU A 24 -11.47 -0.13 -10.88
CA LEU A 24 -10.70 0.84 -11.64
C LEU A 24 -9.84 0.15 -12.71
N TYR A 25 -9.99 0.59 -13.95
CA TYR A 25 -9.26 0.04 -15.09
C TYR A 25 -8.91 1.11 -16.12
N VAL A 26 -8.02 0.77 -17.04
CA VAL A 26 -7.51 1.64 -18.09
C VAL A 26 -8.22 1.31 -19.42
N LEU A 27 -8.74 2.34 -20.07
CA LEU A 27 -9.31 2.26 -21.42
C LEU A 27 -8.21 2.23 -22.48
N LYS A 28 -8.57 1.84 -23.72
CA LYS A 28 -7.64 1.81 -24.86
C LYS A 28 -6.97 3.17 -25.14
N ASP A 29 -7.66 4.25 -24.82
CA ASP A 29 -7.18 5.63 -24.93
C ASP A 29 -6.44 6.14 -23.67
N ARG A 30 -6.03 5.22 -22.78
CA ARG A 30 -5.27 5.46 -21.54
C ARG A 30 -6.04 6.15 -20.42
N ARG A 31 -7.34 6.43 -20.59
CA ARG A 31 -8.17 6.97 -19.52
C ARG A 31 -8.43 5.95 -18.42
N LEU A 32 -8.41 6.43 -17.18
CA LEU A 32 -8.90 5.69 -16.02
C LEU A 32 -10.42 5.71 -16.02
N LYS A 33 -11.03 4.55 -15.75
CA LYS A 33 -12.47 4.42 -15.64
C LYS A 33 -12.84 3.59 -14.42
N TRP A 34 -13.74 4.15 -13.62
CA TRP A 34 -14.40 3.47 -12.52
C TRP A 34 -15.66 2.75 -13.01
N GLN A 35 -15.97 1.60 -12.39
CA GLN A 35 -17.28 0.95 -12.49
C GLN A 35 -17.72 0.38 -11.14
N ASP A 36 -19.01 0.50 -10.83
CA ASP A 36 -19.55 0.04 -9.54
C ASP A 36 -19.59 -1.48 -9.40
N LYS A 37 -19.87 -2.19 -10.51
CA LYS A 37 -19.85 -3.66 -10.51
C LYS A 37 -18.41 -4.16 -10.40
N ALA A 38 -18.13 -4.96 -9.38
CA ALA A 38 -16.82 -5.58 -9.22
C ALA A 38 -16.50 -6.51 -10.40
N MET A 39 -15.28 -6.42 -10.90
CA MET A 39 -14.70 -7.30 -11.90
C MET A 39 -14.08 -8.51 -11.22
N GLU A 40 -14.14 -9.66 -11.88
CA GLU A 40 -13.41 -10.85 -11.49
C GLU A 40 -11.96 -10.71 -11.96
N VAL A 41 -11.06 -10.51 -11.01
CA VAL A 41 -9.63 -10.41 -11.28
C VAL A 41 -8.87 -10.88 -10.04
N GLN A 42 -7.78 -11.60 -10.26
CA GLN A 42 -6.87 -12.09 -9.25
C GLN A 42 -5.45 -11.66 -9.60
N LEU A 43 -4.58 -11.55 -8.59
CA LEU A 43 -3.23 -11.03 -8.80
C LEU A 43 -2.41 -11.96 -9.72
N ASP A 44 -2.52 -13.26 -9.53
CA ASP A 44 -1.80 -14.29 -10.30
C ASP A 44 -2.05 -14.17 -11.81
N THR A 45 -3.29 -13.92 -12.21
CA THR A 45 -3.79 -13.92 -13.60
C THR A 45 -4.08 -12.52 -14.15
N VAL A 46 -3.74 -11.44 -13.41
CA VAL A 46 -4.12 -10.06 -13.77
C VAL A 46 -3.60 -9.61 -15.15
N GLU A 47 -2.45 -10.13 -15.58
CA GLU A 47 -1.83 -9.79 -16.87
C GLU A 47 -2.62 -10.35 -18.07
N GLU A 48 -3.40 -11.41 -17.84
CA GLU A 48 -4.21 -12.10 -18.83
C GLU A 48 -5.65 -11.60 -18.89
N ALA A 49 -6.04 -10.70 -17.97
CA ALA A 49 -7.39 -10.17 -17.90
C ALA A 49 -7.78 -9.36 -19.14
N ASP A 50 -9.05 -9.45 -19.56
CA ASP A 50 -9.59 -8.73 -20.71
C ASP A 50 -9.41 -7.20 -20.62
N LYS A 51 -9.37 -6.68 -19.40
CA LYS A 51 -9.18 -5.25 -19.11
C LYS A 51 -7.80 -5.02 -18.51
N GLU A 52 -7.24 -3.85 -18.81
CA GLU A 52 -6.03 -3.40 -18.14
C GLU A 52 -6.40 -2.83 -16.76
N HIS A 53 -6.24 -3.63 -15.70
CA HIS A 53 -6.60 -3.23 -14.34
C HIS A 53 -5.59 -2.27 -13.74
N VAL A 54 -6.04 -1.32 -12.92
CA VAL A 54 -5.13 -0.61 -12.01
C VAL A 54 -4.72 -1.57 -10.89
N VAL A 55 -3.44 -1.58 -10.53
CA VAL A 55 -2.88 -2.42 -9.46
C VAL A 55 -2.33 -1.52 -8.36
N HIS A 56 -2.83 -1.73 -7.15
CA HIS A 56 -2.42 -0.99 -5.96
C HIS A 56 -1.27 -1.74 -5.29
N TYR A 57 -0.15 -1.04 -5.11
CA TYR A 57 0.97 -1.48 -4.28
C TYR A 57 0.94 -0.65 -3.01
N ILE A 58 0.81 -1.30 -1.85
CA ILE A 58 0.67 -0.62 -0.55
C ILE A 58 1.54 -1.34 0.46
N VAL A 59 2.31 -0.59 1.25
CA VAL A 59 2.92 -1.10 2.47
C VAL A 59 2.50 -0.21 3.64
N ALA A 60 2.03 -0.85 4.70
CA ALA A 60 1.52 -0.16 5.88
C ALA A 60 2.17 -0.69 7.16
N ASP A 61 2.43 0.21 8.09
CA ASP A 61 2.89 -0.13 9.42
C ASP A 61 1.73 -0.62 10.29
N HIS A 62 1.92 -1.76 10.96
CA HIS A 62 0.86 -2.38 11.75
C HIS A 62 0.47 -1.53 12.98
N THR A 63 1.44 -0.84 13.59
CA THR A 63 1.25 -0.05 14.81
C THR A 63 0.54 1.27 14.52
N SER A 64 1.15 2.11 13.70
CA SER A 64 0.72 3.47 13.38
C SER A 64 -0.29 3.55 12.25
N ALA A 65 -0.50 2.46 11.49
CA ALA A 65 -1.23 2.47 10.22
C ALA A 65 -0.68 3.46 9.18
N ALA A 66 0.51 4.05 9.40
CA ALA A 66 1.20 4.85 8.41
C ALA A 66 1.51 4.00 7.19
N PHE A 67 1.42 4.58 6.00
CA PHE A 67 1.55 3.79 4.78
C PHE A 67 2.11 4.57 3.61
N TYR A 68 2.69 3.83 2.69
CA TYR A 68 3.11 4.28 1.37
C TYR A 68 2.36 3.48 0.32
N ALA A 69 2.01 4.12 -0.80
CA ALA A 69 1.33 3.46 -1.90
C ALA A 69 1.82 3.92 -3.27
N GLU A 70 1.81 3.02 -4.24
CA GLU A 70 2.01 3.30 -5.66
C GLU A 70 0.88 2.67 -6.48
N LEU A 71 0.61 3.26 -7.65
CA LEU A 71 -0.32 2.70 -8.63
C LEU A 71 0.45 2.27 -9.87
N ARG A 72 0.13 1.08 -10.37
CA ARG A 72 0.56 0.55 -11.67
C ARG A 72 -0.65 0.07 -12.45
N THR A 73 -0.41 -0.41 -13.66
CA THR A 73 -1.42 -1.14 -14.43
C THR A 73 -1.01 -2.60 -14.52
N SER A 74 -1.95 -3.48 -14.87
CA SER A 74 -1.65 -4.89 -15.11
C SER A 74 -0.61 -5.12 -16.22
N LYS A 75 -0.32 -4.11 -17.05
CA LYS A 75 0.75 -4.16 -18.07
C LYS A 75 2.08 -3.54 -17.64
N THR A 76 2.11 -2.91 -16.47
CA THR A 76 3.27 -2.17 -15.95
C THR A 76 3.58 -2.58 -14.51
N LEU A 77 3.33 -3.85 -14.21
CA LEU A 77 3.66 -4.44 -12.93
C LEU A 77 5.15 -4.31 -12.64
N ILE A 78 5.45 -4.21 -11.36
CA ILE A 78 6.79 -4.19 -10.78
C ILE A 78 6.87 -5.31 -9.75
N SER A 79 8.09 -5.77 -9.44
CA SER A 79 8.26 -6.73 -8.36
C SER A 79 7.95 -6.06 -7.00
N PRO A 80 7.51 -6.84 -5.98
CA PRO A 80 7.37 -6.31 -4.63
C PRO A 80 8.68 -5.75 -4.06
N SER A 81 9.84 -6.32 -4.41
CA SER A 81 11.16 -5.83 -3.97
C SER A 81 11.47 -4.44 -4.52
N GLU A 82 11.14 -4.16 -5.79
CA GLU A 82 11.28 -2.82 -6.37
C GLU A 82 10.38 -1.79 -5.67
N PHE A 83 9.12 -2.17 -5.42
CA PHE A 83 8.18 -1.31 -4.69
C PHE A 83 8.67 -1.02 -3.26
N LEU A 84 9.04 -2.07 -2.52
CA LEU A 84 9.49 -1.95 -1.13
C LEU A 84 10.80 -1.18 -1.00
N THR A 85 11.71 -1.32 -1.96
CA THR A 85 12.93 -0.50 -2.02
C THR A 85 12.59 0.99 -2.04
N ARG A 86 11.64 1.41 -2.88
CA ARG A 86 11.18 2.81 -2.91
C ARG A 86 10.40 3.19 -1.67
N ALA A 87 9.54 2.30 -1.18
CA ALA A 87 8.74 2.54 0.03
C ALA A 87 9.61 2.75 1.27
N TRP A 88 10.69 1.97 1.43
CA TRP A 88 11.58 2.02 2.59
C TRP A 88 12.76 2.98 2.44
N ALA A 89 13.06 3.45 1.23
CA ALA A 89 14.05 4.50 1.02
C ALA A 89 13.67 5.78 1.78
N LYS A 90 14.66 6.49 2.31
CA LYS A 90 14.46 7.80 2.92
C LYS A 90 14.08 8.82 1.84
N LYS A 91 13.00 9.57 2.07
CA LYS A 91 12.48 10.58 1.15
C LYS A 91 12.57 11.95 1.83
N THR A 92 12.77 13.00 1.04
CA THR A 92 12.86 14.38 1.57
C THR A 92 11.50 14.95 1.93
N ASP A 93 10.45 14.49 1.25
CA ASP A 93 9.09 15.02 1.27
C ASP A 93 8.05 14.03 1.85
N PHE A 94 8.48 12.86 2.31
CA PHE A 94 7.58 11.85 2.87
C PHE A 94 8.22 11.07 4.02
N PHE A 95 7.48 10.95 5.12
CA PHE A 95 8.02 10.49 6.41
C PHE A 95 8.16 8.96 6.51
N PHE A 96 7.36 8.18 5.77
CA PHE A 96 7.41 6.72 5.82
C PHE A 96 8.68 6.19 5.13
N HIS A 97 9.51 5.50 5.89
CA HIS A 97 10.76 4.90 5.44
C HIS A 97 11.23 3.83 6.44
N GLY A 98 12.27 3.08 6.10
CA GLY A 98 12.90 2.12 7.01
C GLY A 98 12.52 0.68 6.75
N LEU A 99 13.51 -0.19 6.94
CA LEU A 99 13.35 -1.64 6.92
C LEU A 99 12.69 -2.07 8.24
N PRO A 100 11.55 -2.79 8.18
CA PRO A 100 10.92 -3.34 9.37
C PRO A 100 11.70 -4.55 9.89
N GLU A 101 11.43 -4.97 11.13
CA GLU A 101 11.93 -6.27 11.60
C GLU A 101 11.19 -7.43 10.94
N GLN A 102 9.92 -7.24 10.66
CA GLN A 102 9.03 -8.27 10.11
C GLN A 102 8.12 -7.72 9.01
N LEU A 103 7.81 -8.55 8.03
CA LEU A 103 6.86 -8.25 6.97
C LEU A 103 5.80 -9.35 6.89
N ILE A 104 4.53 -8.95 6.84
CA ILE A 104 3.44 -9.83 6.44
C ILE A 104 3.32 -9.77 4.91
N VAL A 105 3.53 -10.91 4.25
CA VAL A 105 3.35 -11.08 2.81
C VAL A 105 2.14 -12.01 2.57
N PRO A 106 1.10 -11.57 1.84
CA PRO A 106 -0.02 -12.43 1.49
C PRO A 106 0.42 -13.59 0.60
N ALA A 107 -0.21 -14.76 0.77
CA ALA A 107 0.08 -15.95 -0.05
C ALA A 107 -0.04 -15.66 -1.56
N ALA A 108 -1.03 -14.87 -1.99
CA ALA A 108 -1.17 -14.49 -3.40
C ALA A 108 0.05 -13.72 -3.93
N VAL A 109 0.70 -12.89 -3.09
CA VAL A 109 1.91 -12.16 -3.46
C VAL A 109 3.10 -13.11 -3.50
N SER A 110 3.32 -13.91 -2.45
CA SER A 110 4.43 -14.90 -2.42
C SER A 110 4.32 -15.94 -3.52
N ASN A 111 3.11 -16.33 -3.93
CA ASN A 111 2.92 -17.29 -5.01
C ASN A 111 3.26 -16.69 -6.38
N LYS A 112 2.92 -15.40 -6.62
CA LYS A 112 3.26 -14.72 -7.88
C LYS A 112 4.72 -14.28 -7.94
N TYR A 113 5.30 -13.90 -6.79
CA TYR A 113 6.65 -13.35 -6.66
C TYR A 113 7.44 -14.13 -5.60
N PRO A 114 7.76 -15.40 -5.82
CA PRO A 114 8.44 -16.23 -4.82
C PRO A 114 9.82 -15.69 -4.41
N GLU A 115 10.50 -14.95 -5.30
CA GLU A 115 11.80 -14.33 -5.08
C GLU A 115 11.79 -13.29 -3.95
N ILE A 116 10.61 -12.82 -3.53
CA ILE A 116 10.50 -11.87 -2.43
C ILE A 116 11.00 -12.45 -1.11
N ASN A 117 10.85 -13.77 -0.91
CA ASN A 117 11.22 -14.41 0.35
C ASN A 117 12.74 -14.37 0.54
N ASP A 118 13.49 -14.79 -0.47
CA ASP A 118 14.95 -14.75 -0.46
C ASP A 118 15.44 -13.30 -0.32
N TRP A 119 14.83 -12.35 -1.03
CA TRP A 119 15.21 -10.94 -0.94
C TRP A 119 15.03 -10.38 0.49
N LEU A 120 13.95 -10.73 1.17
CA LEU A 120 13.70 -10.32 2.56
C LEU A 120 14.70 -10.96 3.53
N GLU A 121 15.05 -12.23 3.31
CA GLU A 121 16.06 -12.92 4.10
C GLU A 121 17.43 -12.23 4.00
N HIS A 122 17.86 -11.85 2.80
CA HIS A 122 19.09 -11.07 2.59
C HIS A 122 19.08 -9.72 3.32
N LEU A 123 17.89 -9.12 3.46
CA LEU A 123 17.68 -7.90 4.22
C LEU A 123 17.49 -8.14 5.71
N LEU A 124 17.57 -9.38 6.20
CA LEU A 124 17.29 -9.73 7.59
C LEU A 124 15.91 -9.20 8.04
N VAL A 125 14.90 -9.31 7.17
CA VAL A 125 13.50 -9.00 7.46
C VAL A 125 12.75 -10.31 7.61
N GLY A 126 12.21 -10.57 8.80
CA GLY A 126 11.47 -11.79 9.08
C GLY A 126 10.13 -11.86 8.35
N LEU A 127 9.77 -13.04 7.88
CA LEU A 127 8.43 -13.30 7.33
C LEU A 127 7.49 -13.79 8.43
N VAL A 128 6.32 -13.18 8.50
CA VAL A 128 5.25 -13.62 9.40
C VAL A 128 3.98 -13.95 8.61
N PRO A 129 3.29 -15.06 8.93
CA PRO A 129 2.07 -15.41 8.24
C PRO A 129 0.97 -14.38 8.52
N PRO A 130 0.05 -14.15 7.56
CA PRO A 130 -1.09 -13.26 7.80
C PRO A 130 -1.91 -13.71 9.01
N PRO A 131 -2.13 -12.86 10.04
CA PRO A 131 -2.97 -13.22 11.16
C PRO A 131 -4.44 -13.37 10.71
N SER A 132 -5.26 -14.04 11.53
CA SER A 132 -6.72 -14.12 11.30
C SER A 132 -7.42 -12.75 11.19
N GLY A 133 -6.77 -11.69 11.70
CA GLY A 133 -7.19 -10.29 11.58
C GLY A 133 -6.52 -9.49 10.47
N PHE A 134 -5.77 -10.10 9.54
CA PHE A 134 -5.14 -9.44 8.38
C PHE A 134 -6.16 -8.68 7.52
N TYR A 135 -7.44 -9.08 7.59
CA TYR A 135 -8.58 -8.35 7.07
C TYR A 135 -8.68 -6.89 7.58
N ALA A 136 -8.09 -6.53 8.71
CA ALA A 136 -8.06 -5.14 9.18
C ALA A 136 -7.25 -4.22 8.25
N GLY A 137 -6.15 -4.71 7.64
CA GLY A 137 -5.38 -3.98 6.63
C GLY A 137 -6.14 -3.80 5.31
N VAL A 138 -7.13 -4.66 5.04
CA VAL A 138 -8.05 -4.55 3.89
C VAL A 138 -8.87 -3.25 3.96
N HIS A 139 -9.14 -2.69 5.14
CA HIS A 139 -9.82 -1.40 5.24
C HIS A 139 -8.99 -0.24 4.70
N GLN A 140 -7.67 -0.26 4.91
CA GLN A 140 -6.78 0.76 4.37
C GLN A 140 -6.69 0.68 2.84
N VAL A 141 -6.56 -0.53 2.30
CA VAL A 141 -6.60 -0.76 0.84
C VAL A 141 -7.90 -0.25 0.24
N ARG A 142 -9.04 -0.56 0.88
CA ARG A 142 -10.37 -0.10 0.44
C ARG A 142 -10.54 1.41 0.48
N ASN A 143 -10.06 2.06 1.55
CA ASN A 143 -10.15 3.52 1.64
C ASN A 143 -9.25 4.19 0.61
N TRP A 144 -8.03 3.68 0.42
CA TRP A 144 -7.13 4.14 -0.62
C TRP A 144 -7.73 4.00 -2.03
N GLU A 145 -8.34 2.86 -2.35
CA GLU A 145 -9.01 2.65 -3.63
C GLU A 145 -10.15 3.65 -3.85
N LYS A 146 -10.93 3.95 -2.81
CA LYS A 146 -11.98 4.99 -2.87
C LYS A 146 -11.40 6.38 -3.07
N ASP A 147 -10.31 6.73 -2.40
CA ASP A 147 -9.66 8.04 -2.54
C ASP A 147 -9.14 8.24 -3.97
N VAL A 148 -8.54 7.20 -4.54
CA VAL A 148 -8.10 7.16 -5.94
C VAL A 148 -9.30 7.30 -6.89
N ALA A 149 -10.38 6.55 -6.67
CA ALA A 149 -11.59 6.62 -7.48
C ALA A 149 -12.26 8.01 -7.45
N ASN A 150 -12.31 8.62 -6.26
CA ASN A 150 -12.79 9.98 -6.07
C ASN A 150 -11.92 10.96 -6.85
N ALA A 151 -10.59 10.86 -6.75
CA ALA A 151 -9.68 11.75 -7.46
C ALA A 151 -9.84 11.64 -9.00
N VAL A 152 -10.03 10.42 -9.53
CA VAL A 152 -10.35 10.22 -10.95
C VAL A 152 -11.66 10.91 -11.33
N SER A 153 -12.70 10.71 -10.51
CA SER A 153 -14.02 11.31 -10.76
C SER A 153 -14.00 12.85 -10.67
N PHE A 154 -13.27 13.41 -9.71
CA PHE A 154 -13.09 14.85 -9.55
C PHE A 154 -12.30 15.45 -10.71
N HIS A 155 -11.25 14.79 -11.19
CA HIS A 155 -10.49 15.23 -12.36
C HIS A 155 -11.39 15.29 -13.60
N ASP A 156 -12.12 14.21 -13.88
CA ASP A 156 -13.02 14.16 -15.04
C ASP A 156 -14.11 15.24 -14.96
N TYR A 157 -14.63 15.53 -13.77
CA TYR A 157 -15.66 16.56 -13.55
C TYR A 157 -15.12 17.99 -13.67
N LEU A 158 -14.00 18.30 -13.01
CA LEU A 158 -13.46 19.66 -12.92
C LEU A 158 -12.62 20.04 -14.13
N GLU A 159 -11.68 19.20 -14.52
CA GLU A 159 -10.70 19.51 -15.56
C GLU A 159 -11.26 19.26 -16.96
N LYS A 160 -12.37 18.51 -17.08
CA LYS A 160 -12.99 18.10 -18.36
C LYS A 160 -12.00 17.49 -19.34
N THR A 161 -10.90 16.95 -18.83
CA THR A 161 -9.84 16.30 -19.60
C THR A 161 -9.72 14.84 -19.18
N PRO A 162 -9.26 13.97 -20.09
CA PRO A 162 -8.94 12.56 -19.79
C PRO A 162 -8.09 12.40 -18.52
N CYS A 163 -8.63 11.81 -17.46
CA CYS A 163 -7.79 11.40 -16.32
C CYS A 163 -6.99 10.14 -16.70
N THR A 164 -5.67 10.27 -16.86
CA THR A 164 -4.76 9.12 -17.01
C THR A 164 -3.98 8.87 -15.72
N LEU A 165 -3.27 7.73 -15.63
CA LEU A 165 -2.43 7.44 -14.47
C LEU A 165 -1.29 8.46 -14.30
N ASP A 166 -0.77 9.01 -15.41
CA ASP A 166 0.28 10.04 -15.36
C ASP A 166 -0.26 11.38 -14.86
N ASN A 167 -1.49 11.76 -15.24
CA ASN A 167 -2.17 12.95 -14.70
C ASN A 167 -2.48 12.82 -13.21
N LEU A 168 -2.75 11.59 -12.74
CA LEU A 168 -3.05 11.33 -11.35
C LEU A 168 -1.80 11.32 -10.45
N ARG A 169 -0.62 11.01 -11.02
CA ARG A 169 0.63 10.84 -10.25
C ARG A 169 0.97 12.03 -9.33
N PRO A 170 0.88 13.30 -9.75
CA PRO A 170 1.08 14.44 -8.86
C PRO A 170 0.11 14.47 -7.68
N SER A 171 -1.14 14.04 -7.90
CA SER A 171 -2.19 13.98 -6.88
C SER A 171 -1.98 12.83 -5.89
N ILE A 172 -1.34 11.72 -6.29
CA ILE A 172 -1.04 10.57 -5.41
C ILE A 172 -0.23 11.00 -4.18
N ALA A 173 0.81 11.81 -4.37
CA ALA A 173 1.64 12.28 -3.26
C ALA A 173 0.82 13.09 -2.24
N ARG A 174 -0.02 14.01 -2.72
CA ARG A 174 -0.93 14.79 -1.88
C ARG A 174 -1.98 13.92 -1.17
N MET A 175 -2.57 12.96 -1.88
CA MET A 175 -3.53 12.02 -1.28
C MET A 175 -2.89 11.17 -0.18
N LEU A 176 -1.68 10.67 -0.40
CA LEU A 176 -0.90 9.94 0.60
C LEU A 176 -0.62 10.80 1.82
N GLN A 177 -0.21 12.05 1.63
CA GLN A 177 0.01 12.99 2.73
C GLN A 177 -1.28 13.19 3.53
N MET A 178 -2.39 13.54 2.86
CA MET A 178 -3.69 13.75 3.52
C MET A 178 -4.17 12.51 4.26
N ALA A 179 -4.01 11.32 3.68
CA ALA A 179 -4.40 10.06 4.32
C ALA A 179 -3.56 9.76 5.57
N ASN A 180 -2.26 10.07 5.55
CA ASN A 180 -1.38 9.89 6.70
C ASN A 180 -1.55 10.97 7.78
N ASP A 181 -1.94 12.18 7.39
CA ASP A 181 -2.24 13.30 8.28
C ASP A 181 -3.67 13.25 8.85
N SER A 182 -4.49 12.31 8.40
CA SER A 182 -5.82 12.07 8.97
C SER A 182 -5.73 11.32 10.30
N GLU A 183 -6.48 11.78 11.30
CA GLU A 183 -6.61 11.10 12.60
C GLU A 183 -7.12 9.67 12.43
N ILE A 184 -6.55 8.77 13.23
CA ILE A 184 -7.01 7.38 13.24
C ILE A 184 -8.21 7.27 14.17
N ASN A 185 -9.32 6.77 13.64
CA ASN A 185 -10.50 6.45 14.44
C ASN A 185 -10.30 5.13 15.21
N ARG A 186 -9.45 5.14 16.24
CA ARG A 186 -9.24 4.02 17.18
C ARG A 186 -9.66 4.49 18.59
N PRO A 187 -10.42 3.68 19.35
CA PRO A 187 -10.82 4.05 20.71
C PRO A 187 -9.60 4.45 21.56
N GLY A 188 -9.63 5.65 22.13
CA GLY A 188 -8.56 6.17 23.00
C GLY A 188 -7.32 6.73 22.28
N ILE A 189 -7.27 6.72 20.95
CA ILE A 189 -6.17 7.33 20.18
C ILE A 189 -6.71 8.51 19.39
N ARG A 190 -6.18 9.72 19.64
CA ARG A 190 -6.46 10.95 18.86
C ARG A 190 -5.17 11.49 18.26
N MET A 191 -4.57 10.70 17.38
CA MET A 191 -3.32 11.03 16.70
C MET A 191 -3.43 10.67 15.23
N THR A 192 -2.70 11.39 14.39
CA THR A 192 -2.54 11.04 12.98
C THR A 192 -1.62 9.82 12.84
N ARG A 193 -1.63 9.18 11.67
CA ARG A 193 -0.72 8.07 11.38
C ARG A 193 0.73 8.52 11.46
N LYS A 194 1.01 9.73 10.95
CA LYS A 194 2.33 10.35 11.03
C LYS A 194 2.77 10.58 12.48
N GLN A 195 1.90 11.14 13.32
CA GLN A 195 2.22 11.36 14.72
C GLN A 195 2.53 10.05 15.45
N LEU A 196 1.73 8.99 15.23
CA LEU A 196 2.00 7.67 15.82
C LEU A 196 3.30 7.05 15.31
N TRP A 197 3.63 7.23 14.03
CA TRP A 197 4.88 6.75 13.45
C TRP A 197 6.11 7.41 14.08
N GLU A 198 6.00 8.71 14.35
CA GLU A 198 7.05 9.56 14.95
C GLU A 198 7.10 9.46 16.48
N MET A 199 6.16 8.76 17.13
CA MET A 199 6.13 8.64 18.58
C MET A 199 7.43 8.01 19.10
N PRO A 200 8.08 8.63 20.11
CA PRO A 200 9.15 8.00 20.84
C PRO A 200 8.61 6.76 21.56
N THR A 201 9.29 5.64 21.39
CA THR A 201 9.05 4.41 22.15
C THR A 201 10.37 4.03 22.81
N GLU A 202 10.35 3.87 24.14
CA GLU A 202 11.50 3.38 24.89
C GLU A 202 11.96 2.03 24.29
N ASP A 203 13.27 1.82 24.22
CA ASP A 203 13.91 0.59 23.72
C ASP A 203 13.65 0.22 22.24
N ARG A 204 13.17 1.15 21.41
CA ARG A 204 13.09 0.93 19.95
C ARG A 204 14.48 0.95 19.32
N PRO A 205 14.87 -0.09 18.55
CA PRO A 205 16.11 -0.06 17.80
C PRO A 205 16.08 1.06 16.74
N PRO A 206 17.23 1.64 16.38
CA PRO A 206 17.29 2.63 15.30
C PRO A 206 16.66 2.09 14.02
N ILE A 207 15.92 2.95 13.31
CA ILE A 207 15.35 2.59 12.01
C ILE A 207 16.51 2.20 11.08
N ARG A 208 16.50 0.95 10.63
CA ARG A 208 17.42 0.46 9.60
C ARG A 208 17.05 1.12 8.28
N VAL A 209 17.99 1.84 7.68
CA VAL A 209 17.78 2.51 6.40
C VAL A 209 18.23 1.59 5.28
N MET A 210 17.48 1.57 4.18
CA MET A 210 17.91 0.90 2.95
C MET A 210 19.17 1.61 2.43
N GLY A 211 20.27 0.86 2.29
CA GLY A 211 21.56 1.36 1.80
C GLY A 211 21.59 1.64 0.31
#